data_AF-A0A520TT98-F1
#
_entry.id   AF-A0A520TT98-F1
#
_cell.length_a   1.000
_cell.length_b   1.000
_cell.length_c   1.000
_cell.angle_alpha   90.00
_cell.angle_beta   90.00
_cell.angle_gamma   90.00
#
_symmetry.space_group_name_H-M   'P 1'
#
loop_
_entity.id
_entity.type
_entity.pdbx_description
1 polymer ?
#
loop_
_entity_poly.entity_id
_entity_poly.type
_entity_poly.pdbx_seq_one_letter_code
_entity_poly.pdbx_strand_id
1 'polypeptide(L)'
;VWQQVCKEEQKCLVVEDDVIFSSKIKQILNSIENLKDSWNSVYDLEFAPGDHILSNKVSFSDEKNLFEIKEIYQNKTGLAAYVLGPKLASKMLLELNNYVMIDAAFWSRTWPKYLQIEPAPVVQMMHIGKAIKSDDSSIEDVRNKNYLNKSWLSRKAIRLKISLLELPKFIKSTLLGDKRTLKFDKDEFIKNFDNLYN
;
A
#
# COMPACT_ATOMS: atom_id res chain seq x y z
N VAL A 1 -1.85 -14.54 -8.23
CA VAL A 1 -2.54 -14.29 -6.93
C VAL A 1 -3.96 -13.77 -7.12
N TRP A 2 -4.19 -12.59 -7.74
CA TRP A 2 -5.55 -12.00 -7.82
C TRP A 2 -6.60 -12.87 -8.53
N GLN A 3 -6.22 -13.72 -9.47
CA GLN A 3 -7.13 -14.71 -10.06
C GLN A 3 -7.77 -15.67 -9.02
N GLN A 4 -7.06 -15.99 -7.93
CA GLN A 4 -7.62 -16.81 -6.86
C GLN A 4 -8.53 -15.98 -5.97
N VAL A 5 -8.12 -14.77 -5.59
CA VAL A 5 -8.96 -13.84 -4.82
C VAL A 5 -10.30 -13.57 -5.51
N CYS A 6 -10.34 -13.53 -6.86
CA CYS A 6 -11.58 -13.35 -7.62
C CYS A 6 -12.60 -14.48 -7.44
N LYS A 7 -12.18 -15.67 -7.02
CA LYS A 7 -13.06 -16.84 -6.84
C LYS A 7 -13.64 -16.93 -5.44
N GLU A 8 -13.13 -16.13 -4.52
CA GLU A 8 -13.56 -16.12 -3.12
C GLU A 8 -14.78 -15.24 -2.93
N GLU A 9 -15.59 -15.55 -1.91
CA GLU A 9 -16.76 -14.74 -1.53
C GLU A 9 -16.41 -13.68 -0.47
N GLN A 10 -15.23 -13.80 0.14
CA GLN A 10 -14.77 -12.97 1.26
C GLN A 10 -13.53 -12.15 0.89
N LYS A 11 -13.21 -11.17 1.73
CA LYS A 11 -11.94 -10.43 1.61
C LYS A 11 -10.78 -11.40 1.84
N CYS A 12 -9.74 -11.30 1.02
CA CYS A 12 -8.57 -12.16 1.11
C CYS A 12 -7.36 -11.37 1.56
N LEU A 13 -6.56 -11.99 2.43
CA LEU A 13 -5.21 -11.54 2.72
C LEU A 13 -4.26 -12.02 1.60
N VAL A 14 -3.56 -11.08 0.99
CA VAL A 14 -2.46 -11.34 0.06
C VAL A 14 -1.15 -10.98 0.75
N VAL A 15 -0.18 -11.89 0.68
CA VAL A 15 1.12 -11.73 1.34
C VAL A 15 2.24 -12.27 0.46
N GLU A 16 3.38 -11.59 0.48
CA GLU A 16 4.67 -12.13 0.04
C GLU A 16 5.27 -13.11 1.07
N ASP A 17 6.31 -13.83 0.66
CA ASP A 17 6.94 -14.90 1.46
C ASP A 17 7.94 -14.39 2.49
N ASP A 18 8.47 -13.17 2.31
CA ASP A 18 9.54 -12.59 3.10
C ASP A 18 9.05 -11.62 4.18
N VAL A 19 7.84 -11.82 4.70
CA VAL A 19 7.25 -10.94 5.72
C VAL A 19 7.21 -11.57 7.11
N ILE A 20 7.15 -10.70 8.11
CA ILE A 20 6.90 -11.05 9.50
C ILE A 20 5.63 -10.37 9.97
N PHE A 21 4.83 -11.10 10.73
CA PHE A 21 3.58 -10.63 11.30
C PHE A 21 3.75 -10.18 12.75
N SER A 22 3.00 -9.15 13.12
CA SER A 22 2.69 -8.84 14.52
C SER A 22 1.83 -9.96 15.12
N SER A 23 1.98 -10.19 16.42
CA SER A 23 1.12 -11.10 17.20
C SER A 23 -0.36 -10.73 17.13
N LYS A 24 -0.68 -9.49 16.78
CA LYS A 24 -2.06 -8.96 16.67
C LYS A 24 -2.72 -9.19 15.30
N ILE A 25 -2.03 -9.81 14.35
CA ILE A 25 -2.52 -9.92 12.96
C ILE A 25 -3.91 -10.55 12.88
N LYS A 26 -4.17 -11.61 13.64
CA LYS A 26 -5.45 -12.32 13.60
C LYS A 26 -6.60 -11.42 14.05
N GLN A 27 -6.41 -10.65 15.12
CA GLN A 27 -7.43 -9.72 15.62
C GLN A 27 -7.69 -8.61 14.61
N ILE A 28 -6.64 -8.06 13.99
CA ILE A 28 -6.75 -7.02 12.97
C ILE A 28 -7.54 -7.52 11.75
N LEU A 29 -7.23 -8.72 11.25
CA LEU A 29 -7.95 -9.33 10.12
C LEU A 29 -9.43 -9.54 10.45
N ASN A 30 -9.74 -10.04 11.65
CA ASN A 30 -11.13 -10.19 12.10
C ASN A 30 -11.86 -8.84 12.14
N SER A 31 -11.21 -7.78 12.62
CA SER A 31 -11.81 -6.44 12.61
C SER A 31 -12.05 -5.94 11.18
N ILE A 32 -11.10 -6.14 10.24
CA ILE A 32 -11.24 -5.75 8.82
C ILE A 32 -12.38 -6.52 8.12
N GLU A 33 -12.51 -7.82 8.39
CA GLU A 33 -13.57 -8.65 7.82
C GLU A 33 -14.95 -8.08 8.17
N ASN A 34 -15.13 -7.65 9.42
CA ASN A 34 -16.37 -7.09 9.96
C ASN A 34 -16.69 -5.66 9.50
N LEU A 35 -15.75 -4.97 8.85
CA LEU A 35 -16.02 -3.64 8.29
C LEU A 35 -16.95 -3.73 7.08
N LYS A 36 -18.09 -3.02 7.18
CA LYS A 36 -19.01 -2.79 6.07
C LYS A 36 -18.42 -1.73 5.13
N ASP A 37 -17.82 -2.17 4.03
CA ASP A 37 -17.30 -1.28 3.00
C ASP A 37 -17.95 -1.54 1.64
N SER A 38 -17.54 -0.77 0.62
CA SER A 38 -18.08 -0.85 -0.74
C SER A 38 -17.47 -1.98 -1.58
N TRP A 39 -16.74 -2.93 -0.97
CA TRP A 39 -15.91 -3.94 -1.65
C TRP A 39 -14.89 -3.34 -2.61
N ASN A 40 -14.58 -2.05 -2.41
CA ASN A 40 -13.70 -1.23 -3.23
C ASN A 40 -12.62 -0.56 -2.37
N SER A 41 -12.26 -1.20 -1.27
CA SER A 41 -11.21 -0.78 -0.35
C SER A 41 -10.05 -1.77 -0.39
N VAL A 42 -8.85 -1.24 -0.22
CA VAL A 42 -7.65 -2.04 0.06
C VAL A 42 -7.16 -1.65 1.44
N TYR A 43 -6.94 -2.63 2.29
CA TYR A 43 -6.33 -2.45 3.61
C TYR A 43 -4.89 -2.90 3.54
N ASP A 44 -3.98 -1.94 3.52
CA ASP A 44 -2.55 -2.17 3.56
C ASP A 44 -2.10 -2.49 4.98
N LEU A 45 -1.34 -3.58 5.10
CA LEU A 45 -0.82 -4.09 6.37
C LEU A 45 0.68 -3.86 6.50
N GLU A 46 1.35 -3.51 5.40
CA GLU A 46 2.79 -3.41 5.32
C GLU A 46 3.31 -2.10 5.90
N PHE A 47 4.37 -2.20 6.70
CA PHE A 47 5.29 -1.11 6.95
C PHE A 47 6.21 -0.93 5.74
N ALA A 48 5.95 0.12 4.98
CA ALA A 48 6.83 0.60 3.92
C ALA A 48 7.68 1.78 4.45
N PRO A 49 9.02 1.72 4.36
CA PRO A 49 9.89 2.84 4.70
C PRO A 49 9.58 4.14 3.95
N GLY A 50 10.08 5.26 4.49
CA GLY A 50 9.93 6.59 3.90
C GLY A 50 8.69 7.34 4.35
N ASP A 51 8.51 8.54 3.78
CA ASP A 51 7.39 9.41 4.10
C ASP A 51 6.18 9.12 3.21
N HIS A 52 5.04 8.89 3.86
CA HIS A 52 3.74 8.67 3.22
C HIS A 52 2.83 9.84 3.55
N ILE A 53 1.89 10.16 2.66
CA ILE A 53 0.86 11.15 2.98
C ILE A 53 -0.43 10.42 3.30
N LEU A 54 -0.77 10.40 4.59
CA LEU A 54 -1.99 9.79 5.12
C LEU A 54 -3.01 10.86 5.47
N SER A 55 -4.28 10.49 5.54
CA SER A 55 -5.31 11.36 6.09
C SER A 55 -5.01 11.72 7.54
N ASN A 56 -5.15 12.99 7.89
CA ASN A 56 -5.15 13.45 9.28
C ASN A 56 -6.39 12.98 10.05
N LYS A 57 -7.41 12.44 9.37
CA LYS A 57 -8.60 11.83 9.98
C LYS A 57 -8.47 10.32 10.05
N VAL A 58 -8.86 9.78 11.20
CA VAL A 58 -9.03 8.35 11.41
C VAL A 58 -10.33 7.90 10.72
N SER A 59 -10.23 6.95 9.80
CA SER A 59 -11.40 6.34 9.13
C SER A 59 -12.07 5.28 10.01
N PHE A 60 -11.28 4.58 10.83
CA PHE A 60 -11.76 3.59 11.79
C PHE A 60 -10.69 3.42 12.88
N SER A 61 -11.13 3.18 14.12
CA SER A 61 -10.24 2.84 15.23
C SER A 61 -10.81 1.67 16.01
N ASP A 62 -9.95 0.76 16.40
CA ASP A 62 -10.26 -0.35 17.29
C ASP A 62 -9.39 -0.22 18.55
N GLU A 63 -9.98 0.39 19.59
CA GLU A 63 -9.29 0.64 20.85
C GLU A 63 -8.92 -0.67 21.57
N LYS A 64 -9.72 -1.73 21.39
CA LYS A 64 -9.46 -3.03 22.02
C LYS A 64 -8.21 -3.68 21.44
N ASN A 65 -8.02 -3.59 20.13
CA ASN A 65 -6.88 -4.18 19.43
C ASN A 65 -5.73 -3.18 19.20
N LEU A 66 -5.89 -1.92 19.63
CA LEU A 66 -4.91 -0.85 19.59
C LEU A 66 -4.40 -0.54 18.17
N PHE A 67 -5.32 -0.40 17.21
CA PHE A 67 -4.97 0.03 15.86
C PHE A 67 -5.98 1.04 15.30
N GLU A 68 -5.51 1.84 14.35
CA GLU A 68 -6.27 2.81 13.58
C GLU A 68 -6.14 2.54 12.08
N ILE A 69 -7.11 3.01 11.32
CA ILE A 69 -7.12 2.94 9.86
C ILE A 69 -7.20 4.36 9.32
N LYS A 70 -6.26 4.74 8.47
CA LYS A 70 -6.22 6.04 7.81
C LYS A 70 -6.24 5.89 6.30
N GLU A 71 -6.86 6.83 5.60
CA GLU A 71 -6.82 6.82 4.13
C GLU A 71 -5.43 7.20 3.64
N ILE A 72 -4.90 6.47 2.65
CA ILE A 72 -3.64 6.78 1.99
C ILE A 72 -3.94 7.75 0.84
N TYR A 73 -3.26 8.89 0.83
CA TYR A 73 -3.39 9.87 -0.24
C TYR A 73 -2.28 9.75 -1.28
N GLN A 74 -1.02 9.71 -0.86
CA GLN A 74 0.14 9.73 -1.75
C GLN A 74 1.37 9.02 -1.17
N ASN A 75 2.35 8.79 -2.05
CA ASN A 75 3.70 8.29 -1.76
C ASN A 75 3.78 6.89 -1.15
N LYS A 76 2.72 6.08 -1.30
CA LYS A 76 2.77 4.68 -0.89
C LYS A 76 3.59 3.85 -1.86
N THR A 77 4.42 3.00 -1.28
CA THR A 77 5.27 1.99 -1.92
C THR A 77 5.09 0.67 -1.18
N GLY A 78 5.62 -0.42 -1.75
CA GLY A 78 5.44 -1.76 -1.21
C GLY A 78 4.07 -2.35 -1.60
N LEU A 79 4.00 -3.67 -1.73
CA LEU A 79 2.75 -4.41 -1.94
C LEU A 79 2.88 -5.79 -1.29
N ALA A 80 3.61 -5.88 -0.19
CA ALA A 80 4.00 -7.13 0.43
C ALA A 80 2.88 -7.76 1.25
N ALA A 81 1.98 -6.96 1.86
CA ALA A 81 0.87 -7.49 2.65
C ALA A 81 -0.35 -6.56 2.66
N TYR A 82 -1.48 -7.07 2.16
CA TYR A 82 -2.70 -6.29 2.03
C TYR A 82 -3.95 -7.17 1.95
N VAL A 83 -5.09 -6.60 2.33
CA VAL A 83 -6.41 -7.24 2.24
C VAL A 83 -7.27 -6.56 1.20
N LEU A 84 -7.90 -7.34 0.33
CA LEU A 84 -8.88 -6.84 -0.65
C LEU A 84 -9.96 -7.88 -0.98
N GLY A 85 -11.08 -7.40 -1.52
CA GLY A 85 -12.20 -8.25 -1.93
C GLY A 85 -12.16 -8.70 -3.40
N PRO A 86 -12.93 -9.74 -3.77
CA PRO A 86 -12.95 -10.33 -5.12
C PRO A 86 -13.27 -9.31 -6.22
N LYS A 87 -14.19 -8.37 -5.97
CA LYS A 87 -14.57 -7.32 -6.92
C LYS A 87 -13.40 -6.40 -7.27
N LEU A 88 -12.64 -5.97 -6.26
CA LEU A 88 -11.46 -5.14 -6.45
C LEU A 88 -10.35 -5.93 -7.15
N ALA A 89 -10.13 -7.19 -6.75
CA ALA A 89 -9.17 -8.10 -7.37
C ALA A 89 -9.40 -8.24 -8.88
N SER A 90 -10.66 -8.45 -9.28
CA SER A 90 -11.05 -8.62 -10.67
C SER A 90 -10.75 -7.38 -11.51
N LYS A 91 -11.05 -6.19 -10.97
CA LYS A 91 -10.75 -4.94 -11.64
C LYS A 91 -9.24 -4.68 -11.73
N MET A 92 -8.48 -4.96 -10.68
CA MET A 92 -7.01 -4.88 -10.70
C MET A 92 -6.42 -5.84 -11.73
N LEU A 93 -6.88 -7.09 -11.76
CA LEU A 93 -6.43 -8.08 -12.73
C LEU A 93 -6.69 -7.63 -14.18
N LEU A 94 -7.84 -7.04 -14.46
CA LEU A 94 -8.18 -6.53 -15.78
C LEU A 94 -7.31 -5.33 -16.20
N GLU A 95 -7.06 -4.39 -15.30
CA GLU A 95 -6.28 -3.17 -15.61
C GLU A 95 -4.77 -3.41 -15.61
N LEU A 96 -4.26 -4.35 -14.81
CA LEU A 96 -2.84 -4.49 -14.51
C LEU A 96 -2.17 -5.74 -15.08
N ASN A 97 -2.86 -6.57 -15.86
CA ASN A 97 -2.36 -7.87 -16.36
C ASN A 97 -0.99 -7.82 -17.07
N ASN A 98 -0.65 -6.68 -17.68
CA ASN A 98 0.58 -6.51 -18.47
C ASN A 98 1.57 -5.50 -17.87
N TYR A 99 1.41 -5.10 -16.61
CA TYR A 99 2.28 -4.11 -15.98
C TYR A 99 3.51 -4.76 -15.34
N VAL A 100 4.70 -4.22 -15.66
CA VAL A 100 5.98 -4.71 -15.12
C VAL A 100 6.19 -4.28 -13.66
N MET A 101 5.79 -3.05 -13.31
CA MET A 101 5.87 -2.50 -11.94
C MET A 101 4.47 -2.48 -11.32
N ILE A 102 4.04 -3.64 -10.81
CA ILE A 102 2.68 -3.84 -10.31
C ILE A 102 2.42 -2.97 -9.07
N ASP A 103 3.39 -2.84 -8.19
CA ASP A 103 3.34 -2.01 -6.97
C ASP A 103 3.00 -0.54 -7.27
N ALA A 104 3.79 0.14 -8.11
CA ALA A 104 3.54 1.52 -8.50
C ALA A 104 2.23 1.66 -9.29
N ALA A 105 1.94 0.70 -10.16
CA ALA A 105 0.71 0.69 -10.94
C ALA A 105 -0.53 0.49 -10.06
N PHE A 106 -0.43 -0.26 -8.96
CA PHE A 106 -1.47 -0.47 -7.97
C PHE A 106 -1.78 0.86 -7.27
N TRP A 107 -0.83 1.50 -6.59
CA TRP A 107 -1.08 2.72 -5.81
C TRP A 107 -1.53 3.93 -6.64
N SER A 108 -1.19 3.96 -7.93
CA SER A 108 -1.60 5.04 -8.84
C SER A 108 -3.09 5.05 -9.20
N ARG A 109 -3.83 3.95 -8.97
CA ARG A 109 -5.25 3.90 -9.35
C ARG A 109 -6.09 4.86 -8.50
N THR A 110 -6.99 5.59 -9.13
CA THR A 110 -7.80 6.63 -8.46
C THR A 110 -9.13 6.10 -7.93
N TRP A 111 -9.56 4.93 -8.39
CA TRP A 111 -10.86 4.36 -8.08
C TRP A 111 -10.93 3.57 -6.75
N PRO A 112 -9.87 2.92 -6.24
CA PRO A 112 -9.93 2.26 -4.92
C PRO A 112 -9.81 3.27 -3.78
N LYS A 113 -10.41 2.92 -2.64
CA LYS A 113 -10.07 3.56 -1.37
C LYS A 113 -8.88 2.82 -0.74
N TYR A 114 -7.72 3.46 -0.70
CA TYR A 114 -6.54 2.91 -0.05
C TYR A 114 -6.53 3.26 1.42
N LEU A 115 -6.33 2.27 2.28
CA LEU A 115 -6.40 2.38 3.72
C LEU A 115 -5.14 1.78 4.33
N GLN A 116 -4.43 2.54 5.16
CA GLN A 116 -3.29 2.06 5.93
C GLN A 116 -3.76 1.64 7.32
N ILE A 117 -3.40 0.43 7.75
CA ILE A 117 -3.48 0.03 9.16
C ILE A 117 -2.25 0.56 9.91
N GLU A 118 -2.46 1.19 11.06
CA GLU A 118 -1.38 1.60 11.97
C GLU A 118 -1.68 1.24 13.44
N PRO A 119 -0.70 0.72 14.21
CA PRO A 119 0.63 0.31 13.77
C PRO A 119 0.57 -0.78 12.70
N ALA A 120 1.44 -0.68 11.69
CA ALA A 120 1.50 -1.62 10.58
C ALA A 120 1.81 -3.03 11.11
N PRO A 121 0.92 -4.00 10.91
CA PRO A 121 1.06 -5.33 11.51
C PRO A 121 1.95 -6.27 10.71
N VAL A 122 2.52 -5.83 9.59
CA VAL A 122 3.42 -6.63 8.77
C VAL A 122 4.65 -5.82 8.36
N VAL A 123 5.82 -6.45 8.43
CA VAL A 123 7.10 -5.86 8.00
C VAL A 123 7.83 -6.87 7.11
N GLN A 124 8.37 -6.44 5.96
CA GLN A 124 9.29 -7.27 5.20
C GLN A 124 10.60 -7.49 5.97
N MET A 125 11.11 -8.71 6.00
CA MET A 125 12.31 -9.11 6.73
C MET A 125 13.51 -8.21 6.42
N MET A 126 13.63 -7.71 5.19
CA MET A 126 14.72 -6.82 4.78
C MET A 126 14.76 -5.48 5.51
N HIS A 127 13.66 -5.04 6.12
CA HIS A 127 13.55 -3.80 6.88
C HIS A 127 13.85 -3.98 8.38
N ILE A 128 13.99 -5.22 8.86
CA ILE A 128 14.34 -5.51 10.25
C ILE A 128 15.86 -5.40 10.43
N GLY A 129 16.28 -4.67 11.48
CA GLY A 129 17.69 -4.54 11.85
C GLY A 129 18.54 -3.60 10.98
N LYS A 130 18.06 -3.13 9.82
CA LYS A 130 18.75 -2.10 9.04
C LYS A 130 18.37 -0.70 9.54
N ALA A 131 19.37 0.16 9.72
CA ALA A 131 19.12 1.59 9.71
C ALA A 131 18.49 1.91 8.35
N ILE A 132 17.21 2.30 8.36
CA ILE A 132 16.45 2.65 7.17
C ILE A 132 17.14 3.86 6.54
N LYS A 133 18.09 3.61 5.64
CA LYS A 133 18.51 4.62 4.68
C LYS A 133 17.41 4.64 3.63
N SER A 134 16.77 5.77 3.47
CA SER A 134 16.02 6.05 2.24
C SER A 134 16.99 5.82 1.09
N ASP A 135 16.66 4.89 0.20
CA ASP A 135 17.43 4.69 -1.02
C ASP A 135 17.29 5.96 -1.88
N ASP A 136 18.27 6.85 -1.76
CA ASP A 136 18.44 8.04 -2.61
C ASP A 136 18.95 7.69 -4.01
N SER A 137 18.97 6.41 -4.40
CA SER A 137 19.44 5.97 -5.71
C SER A 137 18.36 6.14 -6.78
N SER A 138 18.36 7.36 -7.34
CA SER A 138 18.21 7.67 -8.77
C SER A 138 17.09 6.96 -9.54
N ILE A 139 15.85 7.41 -9.28
CA ILE A 139 14.73 7.33 -10.25
C ILE A 139 15.14 7.89 -11.64
N GLU A 140 16.19 8.72 -11.71
CA GLU A 140 16.75 9.27 -12.95
C GLU A 140 17.38 8.21 -13.89
N ASP A 141 18.02 7.16 -13.36
CA ASP A 141 18.78 6.22 -14.21
C ASP A 141 17.90 5.21 -14.97
N VAL A 142 16.71 4.90 -14.42
CA VAL A 142 15.78 3.92 -15.01
C VAL A 142 14.85 4.55 -16.06
N ARG A 143 14.53 5.85 -15.93
CA ARG A 143 13.63 6.56 -16.86
C ARG A 143 14.16 6.63 -18.29
N ASN A 144 15.48 6.57 -18.47
CA ASN A 144 16.11 6.73 -19.78
C ASN A 144 16.21 5.45 -20.62
N LYS A 145 15.96 4.26 -20.06
CA LYS A 145 16.19 3.01 -20.81
C LYS A 145 14.98 2.46 -21.56
N ASN A 146 13.74 2.66 -21.08
CA ASN A 146 12.61 1.82 -21.54
C ASN A 146 11.36 2.54 -22.10
N TYR A 147 11.39 3.85 -22.42
CA TYR A 147 10.23 4.49 -23.07
C TYR A 147 10.61 5.59 -24.07
N LEU A 148 10.92 5.20 -25.31
CA LEU A 148 11.10 6.13 -26.42
C LEU A 148 9.76 6.40 -27.13
N ASN A 149 8.93 7.26 -26.54
CA ASN A 149 7.80 7.84 -27.30
C ASN A 149 8.35 8.89 -28.29
N LYS A 150 8.06 8.71 -29.58
CA LYS A 150 8.69 9.49 -30.67
C LYS A 150 8.28 10.97 -30.71
N SER A 151 7.21 11.39 -30.02
CA SER A 151 6.70 12.77 -30.08
C SER A 151 6.76 13.51 -28.73
N TRP A 152 7.25 14.75 -28.75
CA TRP A 152 7.28 15.63 -27.58
C TRP A 152 5.87 16.09 -27.15
N LEU A 153 5.01 16.40 -28.12
CA LEU A 153 3.64 16.85 -27.87
C LEU A 153 2.79 15.74 -27.23
N SER A 154 2.91 14.50 -27.72
CA SER A 154 2.20 13.36 -27.15
C SER A 154 2.61 13.12 -25.70
N ARG A 155 3.90 13.24 -25.37
CA ARG A 155 4.40 13.17 -23.99
C ARG A 155 3.77 14.24 -23.10
N LYS A 156 3.71 15.49 -23.57
CA LYS A 156 3.13 16.60 -22.79
C LYS A 156 1.63 16.43 -22.58
N ALA A 157 0.90 15.95 -23.59
CA ALA A 157 -0.53 15.66 -23.50
C ALA A 157 -0.82 14.51 -22.52
N ILE A 158 -0.07 13.40 -22.61
CA ILE A 158 -0.19 12.27 -21.68
C ILE A 158 0.12 12.72 -20.25
N ARG A 159 1.20 13.49 -20.05
CA ARG A 159 1.56 14.02 -18.74
C ARG A 159 0.48 14.93 -18.17
N LEU A 160 -0.08 15.83 -18.98
CA LEU A 160 -1.17 16.70 -18.56
C LEU A 160 -2.39 15.88 -18.15
N LYS A 161 -2.75 14.85 -18.93
CA LYS A 161 -3.85 13.94 -18.58
C LYS A 161 -3.63 13.25 -17.24
N ILE A 162 -2.42 12.74 -16.99
CA ILE A 162 -2.06 12.12 -15.71
C ILE A 162 -2.17 13.14 -14.58
N SER A 163 -1.60 14.33 -14.75
CA SER A 163 -1.66 15.40 -13.74
C SER A 163 -3.09 15.85 -13.42
N LEU A 164 -3.98 15.92 -14.43
CA LEU A 164 -5.40 16.22 -14.22
C LEU A 164 -6.13 15.11 -13.45
N LEU A 165 -5.78 13.85 -13.68
CA LEU A 165 -6.33 12.71 -12.93
C LEU A 165 -5.84 12.67 -11.47
N GLU A 166 -4.60 13.09 -11.22
CA GLU A 166 -4.01 13.14 -9.89
C GLU A 166 -4.42 14.38 -9.09
N LEU A 167 -4.84 15.46 -9.77
CA LEU A 167 -5.14 16.76 -9.18
C LEU A 167 -6.12 16.69 -7.99
N PRO A 168 -7.25 15.96 -8.04
CA PRO A 168 -8.16 15.88 -6.90
C PRO A 168 -7.51 15.24 -5.67
N LYS A 169 -6.73 14.17 -5.86
CA LYS A 169 -5.97 13.51 -4.77
C LYS A 169 -4.89 14.45 -4.24
N PHE A 170 -4.20 15.18 -5.11
CA PHE A 170 -3.21 16.18 -4.71
C PHE A 170 -3.82 17.28 -3.85
N ILE A 171 -4.96 17.86 -4.26
CA ILE A 171 -5.66 18.88 -3.46
C ILE A 171 -6.08 18.31 -2.11
N LYS A 172 -6.68 17.11 -2.09
CA LYS A 172 -7.09 16.43 -0.84
C LYS A 172 -5.88 16.17 0.07
N SER A 173 -4.76 15.74 -0.50
CA SER A 173 -3.50 15.48 0.18
C SER A 173 -2.91 16.74 0.80
N THR A 174 -2.93 17.87 0.10
CA THR A 174 -2.40 19.14 0.63
C THR A 174 -3.25 19.71 1.75
N LEU A 175 -4.58 19.55 1.69
CA LEU A 175 -5.50 20.12 2.67
C LEU A 175 -5.72 19.23 3.91
N LEU A 176 -5.74 17.91 3.72
CA LEU A 176 -6.14 16.94 4.75
C LEU A 176 -5.07 15.90 5.02
N GLY A 177 -3.91 15.99 4.36
CA GLY A 177 -2.84 15.03 4.49
C GLY A 177 -1.85 15.41 5.58
N ASP A 178 -1.32 14.39 6.24
CA ASP A 178 -0.20 14.44 7.15
C ASP A 178 0.94 13.62 6.52
N LYS A 179 2.06 14.27 6.21
CA LYS A 179 3.24 13.64 5.62
C LYS A 179 4.15 13.14 6.73
N ARG A 180 4.28 11.83 6.89
CA ARG A 180 5.12 11.21 7.92
C ARG A 180 5.45 9.75 7.61
N THR A 181 6.34 9.19 8.39
CA THR A 181 6.61 7.76 8.42
C THR A 181 5.44 6.98 9.02
N LEU A 182 5.28 5.73 8.57
CA LEU A 182 4.30 4.81 9.12
C LEU A 182 4.72 4.34 10.52
N LYS A 183 3.73 4.13 11.39
CA LYS A 183 3.96 3.56 12.72
C LYS A 183 4.01 2.04 12.62
N PHE A 184 4.93 1.40 13.33
CA PHE A 184 5.00 -0.05 13.50
C PHE A 184 5.74 -0.37 14.81
N ASP A 185 5.52 -1.56 15.38
CA ASP A 185 6.15 -1.98 16.64
C ASP A 185 7.50 -2.65 16.39
N LYS A 186 8.55 -1.83 16.29
CA LYS A 186 9.90 -2.30 15.95
C LYS A 186 10.42 -3.39 16.89
N ASP A 187 10.17 -3.26 18.20
CA ASP A 187 10.69 -4.19 19.20
C ASP A 187 10.00 -5.56 19.10
N GLU A 188 8.69 -5.57 18.84
CA GLU A 188 7.95 -6.80 18.52
C GLU A 188 8.54 -7.50 17.29
N PHE A 189 8.78 -6.77 16.19
CA PHE A 189 9.27 -7.38 14.96
C PHE A 189 10.70 -7.91 15.07
N ILE A 190 11.58 -7.23 15.81
CA ILE A 190 12.93 -7.76 16.10
C ILE A 190 12.83 -9.07 16.84
N LYS A 191 12.02 -9.12 17.92
CA LYS A 191 11.79 -10.35 18.69
C LYS A 191 11.21 -11.47 17.83
N ASN A 192 10.22 -11.16 16.98
CA ASN A 192 9.60 -12.16 16.12
C ASN A 192 10.57 -12.68 15.05
N PHE A 193 11.44 -11.82 14.50
CA PHE A 193 12.51 -12.21 13.59
C PHE A 193 13.50 -13.16 14.26
N ASP A 194 13.99 -12.82 15.46
CA ASP A 194 14.94 -13.64 16.20
C ASP A 194 14.36 -15.03 16.53
N ASN A 195 13.06 -15.12 16.82
CA ASN A 195 12.37 -16.38 17.07
C ASN A 195 12.25 -17.29 15.83
N LEU A 196 12.46 -16.79 14.60
CA LEU A 196 12.44 -17.63 13.40
C LEU A 196 13.72 -18.46 13.24
N TYR A 197 14.81 -18.03 13.88
CA TYR A 197 16.14 -18.65 13.76
C TYR A 197 16.58 -19.42 15.00
N ASN A 198 15.83 -19.31 16.10
CA ASN A 198 16.03 -20.08 17.33
C ASN A 198 15.10 -21.30 17.36
#